data_AF-A0A0U1P2T6-F1
#
_entry.id   AF-A0A0U1P2T6-F1
#
_cell.length_a   1.000
_cell.length_b   1.000
_cell.length_c   1.000
_cell.angle_alpha   90.00
_cell.angle_beta   90.00
_cell.angle_gamma   90.00
#
_symmetry.space_group_name_H-M   'P 1'
#
loop_
_entity.id
_entity.type
_entity.pdbx_description
1 polymer ?
#
loop_
_entity_poly.entity_id
_entity_poly.type
_entity_poly.pdbx_seq_one_letter_code
_entity_poly.pdbx_strand_id
1 'polypeptide(L)'
;MAGMVYIAHQAPPSIIKGWIEEQDLFQYITEFEKGILEKSEIDVTPTEIMRLKWYVESLWALVWVLGINNNFRIDEPVGDNLIQMIPDVKKKQDFSTLEAQTLTRNYKEIYEQVDLYYRLHWYLVDARLNGKKHNKLDEGTIMERRKALEWVVTPGEEWEKIDLST
;
A
#
# COMPACT_ATOMS: atom_id res chain seq x y z
N MET A 1 -4.12 -6.18 3.09
CA MET A 1 -3.91 -4.88 2.40
C MET A 1 -5.14 -4.36 1.64
N ALA A 2 -5.78 -5.13 0.74
CA ALA A 2 -6.93 -4.66 -0.05
C ALA A 2 -8.13 -4.15 0.80
N GLY A 3 -8.45 -4.84 1.91
CA GLY A 3 -9.55 -4.43 2.80
C GLY A 3 -9.38 -3.05 3.45
N MET A 4 -8.14 -2.64 3.74
CA MET A 4 -7.86 -1.37 4.43
C MET A 4 -7.98 -0.14 3.55
N VAL A 5 -7.69 -0.28 2.26
CA VAL A 5 -7.90 0.80 1.29
C VAL A 5 -9.39 1.15 1.21
N TYR A 6 -10.28 0.17 1.36
CA TYR A 6 -11.72 0.41 1.44
C TYR A 6 -12.18 1.03 2.77
N ILE A 7 -11.53 0.72 3.91
CA ILE A 7 -11.78 1.42 5.19
C ILE A 7 -11.38 2.90 5.06
N ALA A 8 -10.23 3.18 4.45
CA ALA A 8 -9.79 4.54 4.15
C ALA A 8 -10.78 5.29 3.22
N HIS A 9 -11.54 4.55 2.40
CA HIS A 9 -12.53 5.08 1.46
C HIS A 9 -14.01 4.83 1.85
N GLN A 10 -14.31 4.71 3.15
CA GLN A 10 -15.67 4.77 3.71
C GLN A 10 -16.60 3.61 3.33
N ALA A 11 -16.09 2.38 3.29
CA ALA A 11 -16.93 1.18 3.35
C ALA A 11 -17.06 0.68 4.81
N PRO A 12 -18.27 0.32 5.28
CA PRO A 12 -18.45 -0.22 6.61
C PRO A 12 -17.58 -1.44 6.90
N PRO A 13 -16.89 -1.51 8.07
CA PRO A 13 -16.05 -2.64 8.44
C PRO A 13 -16.75 -3.99 8.35
N SER A 14 -18.06 -4.05 8.64
CA SER A 14 -18.87 -5.26 8.55
C SER A 14 -19.01 -5.79 7.12
N ILE A 15 -19.18 -4.89 6.13
CA ILE A 15 -19.26 -5.27 4.70
C ILE A 15 -17.91 -5.80 4.23
N ILE A 16 -16.83 -5.14 4.65
CA ILE A 16 -15.46 -5.53 4.30
C ILE A 16 -15.14 -6.91 4.88
N LYS A 17 -15.46 -7.12 6.16
CA LYS A 17 -15.26 -8.41 6.82
C LYS A 17 -15.99 -9.54 6.09
N GLY A 18 -17.27 -9.35 5.77
CA GLY A 18 -18.06 -10.36 5.04
C GLY A 18 -17.49 -10.68 3.66
N TRP A 19 -17.04 -9.66 2.91
CA TRP A 19 -16.41 -9.90 1.60
C TRP A 19 -15.07 -10.63 1.72
N ILE A 20 -14.23 -10.28 2.69
CA ILE A 20 -12.96 -10.96 2.92
C ILE A 20 -13.18 -12.44 3.25
N GLU A 21 -14.16 -12.73 4.10
CA GLU A 21 -14.55 -14.11 4.46
C GLU A 21 -15.07 -14.87 3.23
N GLU A 22 -15.89 -14.24 2.39
CA GLU A 22 -16.38 -14.80 1.12
C GLU A 22 -15.25 -15.13 0.12
N GLN A 23 -14.14 -14.37 0.15
CA GLN A 23 -12.99 -14.55 -0.75
C GLN A 23 -11.84 -15.39 -0.16
N ASP A 24 -12.02 -16.00 1.02
CA ASP A 24 -10.99 -16.78 1.74
C ASP A 24 -9.69 -16.00 2.05
N LEU A 25 -9.80 -14.68 2.21
CA LEU A 25 -8.65 -13.78 2.41
C LEU A 25 -8.31 -13.55 3.88
N PHE A 26 -9.14 -14.03 4.81
CA PHE A 26 -9.01 -13.73 6.23
C PHE A 26 -7.68 -14.21 6.84
N GLN A 27 -7.09 -15.27 6.25
CA GLN A 27 -5.78 -15.82 6.64
C GLN A 27 -4.60 -14.90 6.33
N TYR A 28 -4.74 -13.96 5.38
CA TYR A 28 -3.69 -13.03 4.95
C TYR A 28 -3.77 -11.67 5.66
N ILE A 29 -4.64 -11.55 6.65
CA ILE A 29 -4.89 -10.33 7.39
C ILE A 29 -4.00 -10.28 8.63
N THR A 30 -3.31 -9.16 8.82
CA THR A 30 -2.51 -8.87 10.01
C THR A 30 -3.38 -8.69 11.26
N GLU A 31 -2.81 -8.93 12.44
CA GLU A 31 -3.53 -8.72 13.72
C GLU A 31 -4.02 -7.28 13.88
N PHE A 32 -3.28 -6.31 13.34
CA PHE A 32 -3.70 -4.92 13.30
C PHE A 32 -4.97 -4.72 12.48
N GLU A 33 -5.02 -5.27 11.26
CA GLU A 33 -6.19 -5.20 10.39
C GLU A 33 -7.41 -5.89 11.01
N LYS A 34 -7.23 -7.06 11.65
CA LYS A 34 -8.31 -7.75 12.37
C LYS A 34 -8.90 -6.86 13.46
N GLY A 35 -8.04 -6.21 14.25
CA GLY A 35 -8.46 -5.27 15.28
C GLY A 35 -9.26 -4.07 14.74
N ILE A 36 -8.98 -3.61 13.51
CA ILE A 36 -9.79 -2.56 12.86
C ILE A 36 -11.13 -3.12 12.38
N LEU A 37 -11.16 -4.32 11.79
CA LEU A 37 -12.39 -4.94 11.28
C LEU A 37 -13.40 -5.29 12.39
N GLU A 38 -12.94 -5.46 13.62
CA GLU A 38 -13.76 -5.72 14.79
C GLU A 38 -14.32 -4.44 15.47
N LYS A 39 -13.79 -3.26 15.11
CA LYS A 39 -14.23 -1.97 15.65
C LYS A 39 -15.43 -1.41 14.88
N SER A 40 -16.22 -0.58 15.56
CA SER A 40 -17.21 0.27 14.89
C SER A 40 -16.51 1.46 14.21
N GLU A 41 -17.08 2.02 13.14
CA GLU A 41 -16.49 3.17 12.41
C GLU A 41 -16.14 4.37 13.31
N ILE A 42 -16.84 4.50 14.44
CA ILE A 42 -16.71 5.61 15.40
C ILE A 42 -15.47 5.44 16.30
N ASP A 43 -14.91 4.24 16.39
CA ASP A 43 -13.83 3.89 17.34
C ASP A 43 -12.42 3.90 16.71
N VAL A 44 -12.29 4.27 15.43
CA VAL A 44 -11.00 4.30 14.73
C VAL A 44 -10.21 5.55 15.14
N THR A 45 -9.03 5.34 15.71
CA THR A 45 -8.18 6.42 16.22
C THR A 45 -7.44 7.17 15.10
N PRO A 46 -7.01 8.43 15.30
CA PRO A 46 -6.21 9.16 14.32
C PRO A 46 -4.93 8.44 13.90
N THR A 47 -4.29 7.71 14.82
CA THR A 47 -3.10 6.90 14.55
C THR A 47 -3.41 5.72 13.62
N GLU A 48 -4.56 5.07 13.80
CA GLU A 48 -5.00 4.00 12.91
C GLU A 48 -5.32 4.54 11.52
N ILE A 49 -5.97 5.71 11.42
CA ILE A 49 -6.20 6.39 10.14
C ILE A 49 -4.88 6.72 9.45
N MET A 50 -3.87 7.20 10.18
CA MET A 50 -2.54 7.46 9.64
C MET A 50 -1.90 6.19 9.06
N ARG A 51 -1.95 5.08 9.81
CA ARG A 51 -1.43 3.79 9.36
C ARG A 51 -2.19 3.24 8.16
N LEU A 52 -3.51 3.45 8.08
CA LEU A 52 -4.31 3.12 6.90
C LEU A 52 -3.85 3.90 5.66
N LYS A 53 -3.54 5.20 5.80
CA LYS A 53 -2.99 6.01 4.71
C LYS A 53 -1.64 5.49 4.21
N TRP A 54 -0.78 5.03 5.11
CA TRP A 54 0.49 4.39 4.74
C TRP A 54 0.30 3.12 3.91
N TYR A 55 -0.69 2.29 4.22
CA TYR A 55 -1.00 1.12 3.41
C TYR A 55 -1.55 1.46 2.02
N VAL A 56 -2.20 2.61 1.87
CA VAL A 56 -2.61 3.12 0.55
C VAL A 56 -1.39 3.44 -0.31
N GLU A 57 -0.32 4.00 0.28
CA GLU A 57 0.96 4.24 -0.42
C GLU A 57 1.66 2.93 -0.81
N SER A 58 1.65 1.94 0.07
CA SER A 58 2.15 0.59 -0.23
C SER A 58 1.38 -0.05 -1.39
N LEU A 59 0.05 0.04 -1.39
CA LEU A 59 -0.78 -0.51 -2.46
C LEU A 59 -0.51 0.20 -3.79
N TRP A 60 -0.29 1.52 -3.78
CA TRP A 60 0.04 2.28 -4.97
C TRP A 60 1.28 1.73 -5.69
N ALA A 61 2.31 1.37 -4.92
CA ALA A 61 3.51 0.72 -5.43
C ALA A 61 3.23 -0.69 -5.98
N LEU A 62 2.40 -1.49 -5.31
CA LEU A 62 2.04 -2.84 -5.78
C LEU A 62 1.21 -2.81 -7.08
N VAL A 63 0.25 -1.90 -7.20
CA VAL A 63 -0.54 -1.70 -8.43
C VAL A 63 0.35 -1.24 -9.58
N TRP A 64 1.40 -0.47 -9.30
CA TRP A 64 2.45 -0.20 -10.28
C TRP A 64 3.24 -1.46 -10.63
N VAL A 65 3.69 -2.27 -9.68
CA VAL A 65 4.40 -3.54 -10.00
C VAL A 65 3.55 -4.45 -10.91
N LEU A 66 2.25 -4.52 -10.68
CA LEU A 66 1.29 -5.33 -11.46
C LEU A 66 0.99 -4.79 -12.86
N GLY A 67 1.52 -3.63 -13.26
CA GLY A 67 1.25 -3.05 -14.59
C GLY A 67 -0.08 -2.31 -14.72
N ILE A 68 -0.90 -2.29 -13.67
CA ILE A 68 -2.25 -1.71 -13.68
C ILE A 68 -2.18 -0.18 -13.73
N ASN A 69 -1.20 0.41 -13.05
CA ASN A 69 -0.92 1.84 -13.09
C ASN A 69 0.42 2.10 -13.79
N ASN A 70 0.44 3.02 -14.75
CA ASN A 70 1.66 3.47 -15.44
C ASN A 70 2.27 4.74 -14.85
N ASN A 71 1.56 5.45 -13.97
CA ASN A 71 2.02 6.67 -13.35
C ASN A 71 2.46 6.45 -11.90
N PHE A 72 3.76 6.30 -11.65
CA PHE A 72 4.31 6.10 -10.32
C PHE A 72 5.38 7.15 -10.01
N ARG A 73 4.92 8.38 -9.88
CA ARG A 73 5.77 9.55 -9.62
C ARG A 73 6.05 9.71 -8.14
N ILE A 74 7.29 10.09 -7.85
CA ILE A 74 7.81 10.25 -6.49
C ILE A 74 7.22 11.47 -5.77
N ASP A 75 6.79 12.48 -6.54
CA ASP A 75 6.31 13.78 -6.07
C ASP A 75 4.79 13.94 -6.11
N GLU A 76 4.07 12.89 -6.50
CA GLU A 76 2.61 12.90 -6.58
C GLU A 76 2.00 12.07 -5.44
N PRO A 77 0.89 12.55 -4.84
CA PRO A 77 0.10 11.71 -3.95
C PRO A 77 -0.51 10.54 -4.71
N VAL A 78 -1.01 9.56 -3.98
CA VAL A 78 -1.82 8.49 -4.58
C VAL A 78 -2.98 9.10 -5.37
N GLY A 79 -3.16 8.63 -6.61
CA GLY A 79 -4.23 9.14 -7.47
C GLY A 79 -5.61 8.72 -6.99
N ASP A 80 -6.62 9.58 -7.23
CA ASP A 80 -8.03 9.31 -6.90
C ASP A 80 -8.59 8.05 -7.59
N ASN A 81 -7.90 7.57 -8.63
CA ASN A 81 -8.28 6.39 -9.40
C ASN A 81 -7.82 5.07 -8.79
N LEU A 82 -7.03 5.05 -7.70
CA LEU A 82 -6.59 3.80 -7.08
C LEU A 82 -7.78 2.89 -6.73
N ILE A 83 -8.87 3.46 -6.20
CA ILE A 83 -10.10 2.70 -5.86
C ILE A 83 -10.70 2.01 -7.09
N GLN A 84 -10.56 2.62 -8.27
CA GLN A 84 -11.07 2.08 -9.52
C GLN A 84 -10.17 0.99 -10.12
N MET A 85 -8.93 0.88 -9.63
CA MET A 85 -7.94 -0.13 -10.04
C MET A 85 -8.02 -1.41 -9.21
N ILE A 86 -8.84 -1.44 -8.16
CA ILE A 86 -9.03 -2.59 -7.27
C ILE A 86 -10.51 -3.04 -7.21
N PRO A 87 -10.79 -4.33 -6.91
CA PRO A 87 -12.16 -4.86 -6.95
C PRO A 87 -13.12 -4.22 -5.94
N ASP A 88 -14.22 -3.64 -6.43
CA ASP A 88 -15.22 -2.97 -5.58
C ASP A 88 -15.96 -3.97 -4.68
N VAL A 89 -15.58 -3.96 -3.40
CA VAL A 89 -16.17 -4.77 -2.33
C VAL A 89 -17.67 -4.53 -2.18
N LYS A 90 -18.17 -3.29 -2.32
CA LYS A 90 -19.61 -2.99 -2.19
C LYS A 90 -20.42 -3.63 -3.32
N LYS A 91 -19.79 -3.79 -4.50
CA LYS A 91 -20.38 -4.46 -5.66
C LYS A 91 -20.07 -5.95 -5.72
N LYS A 92 -19.39 -6.52 -4.72
CA LYS A 92 -18.93 -7.91 -4.68
C LYS A 92 -18.19 -8.31 -5.96
N GLN A 93 -17.38 -7.41 -6.51
CA GLN A 93 -16.53 -7.75 -7.65
C GLN A 93 -15.51 -8.80 -7.23
N ASP A 94 -15.32 -9.81 -8.08
CA ASP A 94 -14.26 -10.79 -7.92
C ASP A 94 -12.92 -10.25 -8.47
N PHE A 95 -11.85 -11.00 -8.25
CA PHE A 95 -10.51 -10.61 -8.70
C PHE A 95 -10.27 -10.78 -10.21
N SER A 96 -11.23 -11.32 -10.97
CA SER A 96 -11.04 -11.63 -12.39
C SER A 96 -10.72 -10.38 -13.22
N THR A 97 -11.27 -9.22 -12.82
CA THR A 97 -10.99 -7.94 -13.47
C THR A 97 -9.55 -7.49 -13.23
N LEU A 98 -9.00 -7.76 -12.05
CA LEU A 98 -7.62 -7.43 -11.70
C LEU A 98 -6.65 -8.35 -12.42
N GLU A 99 -6.94 -9.66 -12.47
CA GLU A 99 -6.17 -10.63 -13.24
C GLU A 99 -6.09 -10.25 -14.73
N ALA A 100 -7.23 -9.87 -15.33
CA ALA A 100 -7.28 -9.47 -16.73
C ALA A 100 -6.50 -8.18 -17.06
N GLN A 101 -6.34 -7.29 -16.08
CA GLN A 101 -5.60 -6.03 -16.21
C GLN A 101 -4.12 -6.16 -15.84
N THR A 102 -3.71 -7.27 -15.23
CA THR A 102 -2.36 -7.45 -14.71
C THR A 102 -1.40 -7.81 -15.85
N LEU A 103 -0.39 -6.96 -16.03
CA LEU A 103 0.80 -7.26 -16.83
C LEU A 103 2.01 -6.85 -16.01
N THR A 104 2.50 -7.78 -15.19
CA THR A 104 3.60 -7.51 -14.26
C THR A 104 4.80 -6.91 -15.00
N ARG A 105 5.31 -5.80 -14.44
CA ARG A 105 6.50 -5.14 -14.96
C ARG A 105 7.69 -6.08 -14.96
N ASN A 106 8.63 -5.85 -15.88
CA ASN A 106 9.80 -6.72 -15.94
C ASN A 106 10.73 -6.47 -14.74
N TYR A 107 11.55 -7.46 -14.40
CA TYR A 107 12.44 -7.39 -13.23
C TYR A 107 13.35 -6.16 -13.27
N LYS A 108 13.88 -5.78 -14.44
CA LYS A 108 14.78 -4.62 -14.55
C LYS A 108 14.08 -3.33 -14.12
N GLU A 109 12.85 -3.09 -14.58
CA GLU A 109 12.06 -1.93 -14.16
C GLU A 109 11.81 -1.92 -12.65
N ILE A 110 11.47 -3.08 -12.08
CA ILE A 110 11.21 -3.21 -10.64
C ILE A 110 12.47 -2.92 -9.84
N TYR A 111 13.62 -3.52 -10.19
CA TYR A 111 14.88 -3.28 -9.50
C TYR A 111 15.39 -1.84 -9.62
N GLU A 112 15.22 -1.21 -10.79
CA GLU A 112 15.53 0.22 -10.97
C GLU A 112 14.68 1.10 -10.06
N GLN A 113 13.41 0.73 -9.87
CA GLN A 113 12.50 1.45 -8.98
C GLN A 113 12.84 1.22 -7.50
N VAL A 114 13.21 0.00 -7.11
CA VAL A 114 13.73 -0.30 -5.76
C VAL A 114 14.95 0.55 -5.45
N ASP A 115 15.96 0.58 -6.34
CA ASP A 115 17.18 1.38 -6.16
C ASP A 115 16.86 2.89 -6.05
N LEU A 116 15.95 3.40 -6.88
CA LEU A 116 15.50 4.79 -6.79
C LEU A 116 14.86 5.10 -5.43
N TYR A 117 13.94 4.27 -4.94
CA TYR A 117 13.27 4.49 -3.65
C TYR A 117 14.21 4.28 -2.46
N TYR A 118 15.19 3.37 -2.56
CA TYR A 118 16.27 3.23 -1.59
C TYR A 118 17.05 4.54 -1.44
N ARG A 119 17.53 5.10 -2.57
CA ARG A 119 18.32 6.34 -2.58
C ARG A 119 17.51 7.55 -2.14
N LEU A 120 16.24 7.62 -2.51
CA LEU A 120 15.34 8.68 -2.06
C LEU A 120 15.10 8.61 -0.55
N HIS A 121 14.87 7.42 0.00
CA HIS A 121 14.72 7.25 1.45
C HIS A 121 16.00 7.68 2.17
N TRP A 122 17.17 7.19 1.73
CA TRP A 122 18.46 7.60 2.29
C TRP A 122 18.68 9.11 2.24
N TYR A 123 18.37 9.75 1.11
CA TYR A 123 18.49 11.20 0.94
C TYR A 123 17.60 11.98 1.92
N LEU A 124 16.35 11.55 2.13
CA LEU A 124 15.42 12.20 3.05
C LEU A 124 15.86 12.02 4.51
N VAL A 125 16.38 10.83 4.86
CA VAL A 125 16.96 10.56 6.18
C VAL A 125 18.17 11.46 6.43
N ASP A 126 19.13 11.52 5.50
CA ASP A 126 20.30 12.41 5.61
C ASP A 126 19.86 13.87 5.78
N ALA A 127 18.93 14.33 4.95
CA ALA A 127 18.41 15.68 5.03
C ALA A 127 17.78 15.99 6.39
N ARG A 128 16.95 15.08 6.93
CA ARG A 128 16.35 15.20 8.26
C ARG A 128 17.42 15.29 9.35
N LEU A 129 18.43 14.41 9.31
CA LEU A 129 19.54 14.41 10.26
C LEU A 129 20.37 15.70 10.20
N ASN A 130 20.48 16.31 9.02
CA ASN A 130 21.17 17.58 8.81
C ASN A 130 20.26 18.82 8.94
N GLY A 131 19.02 18.67 9.42
CA GLY A 131 18.07 19.77 9.65
C GLY A 131 17.57 20.47 8.37
N LYS A 132 17.71 19.84 7.20
CA LYS A 132 17.17 20.34 5.93
C LYS A 132 15.70 19.98 5.82
N LYS A 133 14.87 20.95 5.40
CA LYS A 133 13.44 20.74 5.16
C LYS A 133 13.16 20.41 3.70
N HIS A 134 12.29 19.43 3.48
CA HIS A 134 11.75 19.10 2.16
C HIS A 134 10.26 19.38 2.13
N ASN A 135 9.84 20.31 1.26
CA ASN A 135 8.44 20.73 1.17
C ASN A 135 7.66 19.95 0.10
N LYS A 136 8.31 19.05 -0.64
CA LYS A 136 7.74 18.34 -1.79
C LYS A 136 7.65 16.82 -1.63
N LEU A 137 8.43 16.25 -0.73
CA LEU A 137 8.51 14.80 -0.51
C LEU A 137 8.26 14.52 0.97
N ASP A 138 7.39 13.55 1.24
CA ASP A 138 7.13 13.03 2.58
C ASP A 138 7.95 11.75 2.81
N GLU A 139 8.79 11.74 3.85
CA GLU A 139 9.65 10.59 4.19
C GLU A 139 8.82 9.33 4.46
N GLY A 140 7.67 9.46 5.12
CA GLY A 140 6.76 8.34 5.40
C GLY A 140 6.19 7.73 4.13
N THR A 141 5.67 8.55 3.22
CA THR A 141 5.20 8.09 1.89
C THR A 141 6.29 7.36 1.11
N ILE A 142 7.51 7.91 1.07
CA ILE A 142 8.63 7.27 0.36
C ILE A 142 9.02 5.93 1.01
N MET A 143 9.04 5.88 2.35
CA MET A 143 9.34 4.66 3.10
C MET A 143 8.31 3.55 2.84
N GLU A 144 7.01 3.86 2.84
CA GLU A 144 5.95 2.87 2.61
C GLU A 144 5.93 2.35 1.16
N ARG A 145 6.13 3.24 0.19
CA ARG A 145 6.31 2.82 -1.22
C ARG A 145 7.56 1.97 -1.39
N ARG A 146 8.68 2.32 -0.72
CA ARG A 146 9.90 1.51 -0.71
C ARG A 146 9.62 0.12 -0.12
N LYS A 147 8.94 0.02 1.02
CA LYS A 147 8.59 -1.25 1.67
C LYS A 147 7.91 -2.21 0.70
N ALA A 148 6.93 -1.72 -0.05
CA ALA A 148 6.23 -2.51 -1.05
C ALA A 148 7.15 -3.02 -2.16
N LEU A 149 8.05 -2.18 -2.66
CA LEU A 149 9.01 -2.55 -3.70
C LEU A 149 10.04 -3.57 -3.20
N GLU A 150 10.60 -3.35 -2.00
CA GLU A 150 11.56 -4.26 -1.34
C GLU A 150 10.92 -5.63 -1.08
N TRP A 151 9.66 -5.64 -0.64
CA TRP A 151 8.90 -6.88 -0.44
C TRP A 151 8.76 -7.70 -1.73
N VAL A 152 8.48 -7.04 -2.86
CA VAL A 152 8.35 -7.71 -4.17
C VAL A 152 9.65 -8.39 -4.60
N VAL A 153 10.81 -7.81 -4.27
CA VAL A 153 12.12 -8.36 -4.67
C VAL A 153 12.75 -9.27 -3.60
N THR A 154 12.09 -9.47 -2.46
CA THR A 154 12.57 -10.30 -1.34
C THR A 154 11.62 -11.48 -1.10
N PRO A 155 11.62 -12.49 -1.99
CA PRO A 155 10.69 -13.60 -1.89
C PRO A 155 10.89 -14.39 -0.60
N GLY A 156 9.79 -14.70 0.08
CA GLY A 156 9.80 -15.48 1.32
C GLY A 156 9.87 -14.65 2.60
N GLU A 157 10.11 -13.34 2.52
CA GLU A 157 10.02 -12.45 3.68
C GLU A 157 8.58 -12.01 3.96
N GLU A 158 8.24 -11.99 5.25
CA GLU A 158 6.96 -11.47 5.71
C GLU A 158 6.93 -9.95 5.57
N TRP A 159 5.75 -9.40 5.26
CA TRP A 159 5.55 -7.96 5.13
C TRP A 159 6.09 -7.16 6.33
N GLU A 160 5.93 -7.67 7.55
CA GLU A 160 6.39 -7.01 8.78
C GLU A 160 7.90 -7.13 9.03
N LYS A 161 8.60 -8.00 8.29
CA LYS A 161 10.05 -8.27 8.46
C LYS A 161 10.93 -7.58 7.43
N ILE A 162 10.34 -6.87 6.47
CA ILE A 162 11.09 -6.12 5.46
C ILE A 162 11.97 -5.07 6.13
N ASP A 163 13.29 -5.23 5.94
CA ASP A 163 14.29 -4.29 6.45
C ASP A 163 14.37 -3.05 5.55
N LEU A 164 14.23 -1.88 6.18
CA LEU A 164 14.31 -0.57 5.53
C LEU A 164 15.45 0.27 6.08
N SER A 165 16.36 -0.33 6.84
CA SER A 165 17.55 0.35 7.34
C SER A 165 18.34 1.01 6.20
N THR A 166 18.86 2.20 6.48
CA THR A 166 19.63 3.07 5.55
C THR A 166 20.79 3.69 6.28
#